data_AF-A0A972J2J9-F1
#
_entry.id   AF-A0A972J2J9-F1
#
_cell.length_a   1.000
_cell.length_b   1.000
_cell.length_c   1.000
_cell.angle_alpha   90.00
_cell.angle_beta   90.00
_cell.angle_gamma   90.00
#
_symmetry.space_group_name_H-M   'P 1'
#
loop_
_entity.id
_entity.type
_entity.pdbx_description
1 polymer ?
#
loop_
_entity_poly.entity_id
_entity_poly.type
_entity_poly.pdbx_seq_one_letter_code
_entity_poly.pdbx_strand_id
1 'polypeptide(L)'
;MRLIQALKQLPWKIHARTVGFFLLSLVVVLVVASVYLSISGLAANAGLDAYRLDLKRQDLEREIAHRKATLALITAAPAMEERALSMGFKKIAPEDALYVIVPGYSGRRTMVAAPPPGINETSRQLIKSVYRESLWDWLFTGVNSLGTGFLGDGS
;
A
#
# COMPACT_ATOMS: atom_id res chain seq x y z
N MET A 1 -22.24 -52.16 -63.38
CA MET A 1 -22.98 -52.27 -62.10
C MET A 1 -21.92 -52.18 -61.00
N ARG A 2 -21.63 -51.01 -60.36
CA ARG A 2 -22.40 -50.33 -59.29
C ARG A 2 -22.97 -51.38 -58.33
N LEU A 3 -22.69 -51.45 -57.03
CA LEU A 3 -22.45 -50.46 -55.95
C LEU A 3 -21.58 -51.25 -54.92
N ILE A 4 -20.58 -50.73 -54.19
CA ILE A 4 -20.71 -50.11 -52.85
C ILE A 4 -19.27 -49.70 -52.42
N GLN A 5 -18.55 -48.92 -53.23
CA GLN A 5 -17.22 -48.41 -52.86
C GLN A 5 -17.24 -47.04 -52.17
N ALA A 6 -18.40 -46.49 -51.88
CA ALA A 6 -18.50 -45.10 -51.44
C ALA A 6 -18.99 -44.98 -49.99
N LEU A 7 -18.03 -44.62 -49.13
CA LEU A 7 -18.20 -43.66 -48.04
C LEU A 7 -18.83 -44.17 -46.74
N LYS A 8 -18.23 -45.20 -46.15
CA LYS A 8 -18.13 -45.30 -44.68
C LYS A 8 -16.93 -44.48 -44.18
N GLN A 9 -16.75 -43.26 -44.71
CA GLN A 9 -15.87 -42.28 -44.08
C GLN A 9 -16.67 -41.71 -42.89
N LEU A 10 -16.43 -42.29 -41.71
CA LEU A 10 -17.13 -41.92 -40.48
C LEU A 10 -17.00 -40.40 -40.22
N PRO A 11 -18.09 -39.62 -40.22
CA PRO A 11 -18.07 -38.18 -39.96
C PRO A 11 -17.80 -37.82 -38.48
N TRP A 12 -17.45 -38.80 -37.64
CA TRP A 12 -17.35 -38.65 -36.18
C TRP A 12 -16.29 -37.65 -35.68
N LYS A 13 -15.23 -37.41 -36.46
CA LYS A 13 -14.14 -36.49 -36.06
C LYS A 13 -14.59 -35.03 -36.00
N ILE A 14 -15.55 -34.62 -36.82
CA ILE A 14 -16.04 -33.23 -36.87
C ILE A 14 -16.93 -32.95 -35.66
N HIS A 15 -17.79 -33.91 -35.29
CA HIS A 15 -18.62 -33.80 -34.09
C HIS A 15 -17.79 -33.77 -32.80
N ALA A 16 -16.77 -34.62 -32.69
CA ALA A 16 -15.86 -34.60 -31.53
C ALA A 16 -15.08 -33.27 -31.42
N ARG A 17 -14.68 -32.67 -32.54
CA ARG A 17 -13.96 -31.39 -32.57
C ARG A 17 -14.83 -30.21 -32.11
N THR A 18 -16.09 -30.16 -32.53
CA THR A 18 -17.02 -29.09 -32.12
C THR A 18 -17.34 -29.16 -30.63
N VAL A 19 -17.51 -30.37 -30.09
CA VAL A 19 -17.69 -30.57 -28.64
C VAL A 19 -16.48 -30.05 -27.86
N GLY A 20 -15.26 -30.30 -28.36
CA GLY A 20 -14.03 -29.75 -27.77
C GLY A 20 -14.01 -28.21 -27.74
N PHE A 21 -14.38 -27.56 -28.84
CA PHE A 21 -14.46 -26.09 -28.89
C PHE A 21 -15.56 -25.52 -27.97
N PHE A 22 -16.70 -26.20 -27.88
CA PHE A 22 -17.78 -25.78 -26.99
C PHE A 22 -17.37 -25.87 -25.52
N LEU A 23 -16.71 -26.97 -25.15
CA LEU A 23 -16.17 -27.16 -23.80
C LEU A 23 -15.08 -26.13 -23.48
N LEU A 24 -14.17 -25.87 -24.43
CA LEU A 24 -13.11 -24.86 -24.28
C LEU A 24 -13.70 -23.46 -24.07
N SER A 25 -14.69 -23.09 -24.88
CA SER A 25 -15.36 -21.79 -24.75
C SER A 25 -16.04 -21.65 -23.39
N LEU A 26 -16.66 -22.73 -22.89
CA LEU A 26 -17.29 -22.73 -21.58
C LEU A 26 -16.27 -22.49 -20.46
N VAL A 27 -15.11 -23.15 -20.52
CA VAL A 27 -14.02 -22.97 -19.55
C VAL A 27 -13.50 -21.54 -19.56
N VAL A 28 -13.30 -20.93 -20.73
CA VAL A 28 -12.86 -19.53 -20.86
C VAL A 28 -13.86 -18.57 -20.22
N VAL A 29 -15.16 -18.76 -20.48
CA VAL A 29 -16.21 -17.93 -19.86
C VAL A 29 -16.22 -18.09 -18.33
N LEU A 30 -16.03 -19.30 -17.82
CA LEU A 30 -15.97 -19.57 -16.39
C LEU A 30 -14.77 -18.90 -15.72
N VAL A 31 -13.60 -18.91 -16.37
CA VAL A 31 -12.39 -18.22 -15.88
C VAL A 31 -12.61 -16.71 -15.87
N VAL A 32 -13.15 -16.14 -16.95
CA VAL A 32 -13.47 -14.70 -17.02
C VAL A 32 -14.48 -14.31 -15.93
N ALA A 33 -15.52 -15.10 -15.73
CA ALA A 33 -16.52 -14.89 -14.68
C ALA A 33 -15.91 -14.98 -13.27
N SER A 34 -15.03 -15.95 -13.03
CA SER A 34 -14.32 -16.12 -11.75
C SER A 34 -13.42 -14.92 -11.44
N VAL A 35 -12.65 -14.46 -12.43
CA VAL A 35 -11.81 -13.26 -12.32
C VAL A 35 -12.66 -12.03 -12.02
N TYR A 36 -13.75 -11.83 -12.78
CA TYR A 36 -14.62 -10.68 -12.63
C TYR A 36 -15.28 -10.64 -11.24
N LEU A 37 -15.69 -11.81 -10.71
CA LEU A 37 -16.23 -11.92 -9.37
C LEU A 37 -15.15 -11.67 -8.29
N SER A 38 -13.94 -12.18 -8.48
CA SER A 38 -12.82 -12.00 -7.54
C SER A 38 -12.39 -10.54 -7.37
N ILE A 39 -12.41 -9.76 -8.46
CA ILE A 39 -12.07 -8.33 -8.45
C ILE A 39 -13.06 -7.54 -7.57
N SER A 40 -14.36 -7.87 -7.66
CA SER A 40 -15.40 -7.20 -6.88
C SER A 40 -15.30 -7.50 -5.38
N GLY A 41 -14.90 -8.72 -4.99
CA GLY A 41 -14.74 -9.11 -3.59
C GLY A 41 -13.45 -8.62 -2.94
N LEU A 42 -12.33 -8.62 -3.69
CA LEU A 42 -11.03 -8.17 -3.18
C LEU A 42 -10.93 -6.64 -3.08
N ALA A 43 -11.54 -5.90 -4.02
CA ALA A 43 -11.58 -4.45 -3.96
C ALA A 43 -12.40 -3.93 -2.76
N ALA A 44 -13.49 -4.61 -2.41
CA ALA A 44 -14.31 -4.25 -1.26
C ALA A 44 -13.58 -4.46 0.09
N ASN A 45 -12.82 -5.56 0.24
CA ASN A 45 -12.05 -5.81 1.45
C ASN A 45 -10.82 -4.89 1.58
N ALA A 46 -10.09 -4.65 0.48
CA ALA A 46 -8.94 -3.74 0.48
C ALA A 46 -9.34 -2.29 0.80
N GLY A 47 -10.51 -1.83 0.32
CA GLY A 47 -11.05 -0.52 0.64
C GLY A 47 -11.44 -0.38 2.12
N LEU A 48 -12.03 -1.43 2.72
CA LEU A 48 -12.41 -1.43 4.13
C LEU A 48 -11.19 -1.39 5.05
N ASP A 49 -10.15 -2.15 4.74
CA ASP A 49 -8.91 -2.14 5.53
C ASP A 49 -8.16 -0.81 5.39
N ALA A 50 -8.14 -0.22 4.19
CA ALA A 50 -7.59 1.13 3.99
C ALA A 50 -8.35 2.18 4.81
N TYR A 51 -9.69 2.11 4.81
CA TYR A 51 -10.53 3.01 5.62
C TYR A 51 -10.27 2.84 7.13
N ARG A 52 -10.16 1.61 7.62
CA ARG A 52 -9.82 1.34 9.04
C ARG A 52 -8.44 1.88 9.41
N LEU A 53 -7.46 1.74 8.52
CA LEU A 53 -6.11 2.25 8.76
C LEU A 53 -6.11 3.78 8.81
N ASP A 54 -6.89 4.42 7.94
CA ASP A 54 -7.04 5.89 7.93
C ASP A 54 -7.72 6.41 9.21
N LEU A 55 -8.80 5.75 9.66
CA LEU A 55 -9.42 6.09 10.95
C LEU A 55 -8.43 5.96 12.12
N LYS A 56 -7.65 4.88 12.16
CA LYS A 56 -6.64 4.66 13.19
C LYS A 56 -5.54 5.74 13.13
N ARG A 57 -5.16 6.15 11.93
CA ARG A 57 -4.19 7.24 11.74
C ARG A 57 -4.73 8.56 12.27
N GLN A 58 -5.97 8.92 11.93
CA GLN A 58 -6.61 10.16 12.39
C GLN A 58 -6.72 10.21 13.92
N ASP A 59 -7.04 9.08 14.55
CA ASP A 59 -7.11 8.97 16.02
C ASP A 59 -5.74 9.23 16.68
N LEU A 60 -4.69 8.60 16.16
CA LEU A 60 -3.31 8.81 16.63
C LEU A 60 -2.83 10.25 16.42
N GLU A 61 -3.11 10.85 15.26
CA GLU A 61 -2.76 12.25 14.98
C GLU A 61 -3.44 13.20 15.98
N ARG A 62 -4.70 12.94 16.31
CA ARG A 62 -5.45 13.70 17.33
C ARG A 62 -4.87 13.53 18.72
N GLU A 63 -4.48 12.31 19.10
CA GLU A 63 -3.83 12.03 20.38
C GLU A 63 -2.48 12.75 20.52
N ILE A 64 -1.66 12.69 19.46
CA ILE A 64 -0.36 13.40 19.41
C ILE A 64 -0.57 14.90 19.56
N ALA A 65 -1.55 15.48 18.84
CA ALA A 65 -1.85 16.90 18.92
C ALA A 65 -2.28 17.29 20.34
N HIS A 66 -3.13 16.49 20.98
CA HIS A 66 -3.55 16.71 22.37
C HIS A 66 -2.36 16.67 23.33
N ARG A 67 -1.53 15.62 23.28
CA ARG A 67 -0.34 15.48 24.13
C ARG A 67 0.64 16.64 23.94
N LYS A 68 0.87 17.08 22.70
CA LYS A 68 1.71 18.25 22.40
C LYS A 68 1.15 19.53 23.01
N ALA A 69 -0.16 19.76 22.91
CA ALA A 69 -0.80 20.91 23.52
C ALA A 69 -0.68 20.89 25.06
N THR A 70 -0.87 19.73 25.68
CA THR A 70 -0.69 19.56 27.13
C THR A 70 0.75 19.82 27.55
N LEU A 71 1.73 19.28 26.83
CA LEU A 71 3.15 19.54 27.08
C LEU A 71 3.45 21.03 26.99
N ALA A 72 3.02 21.67 25.90
CA ALA A 72 3.21 23.11 25.72
C ALA A 72 2.61 23.91 26.88
N LEU A 73 1.45 23.53 27.40
CA LEU A 73 0.81 24.18 28.54
C LEU A 73 1.66 24.06 29.82
N ILE A 74 2.15 22.86 30.16
CA ILE A 74 2.91 22.63 31.40
C ILE A 74 4.38 23.10 31.34
N THR A 75 4.94 23.21 30.13
CA THR A 75 6.29 23.74 29.89
C THR A 75 6.28 25.21 29.45
N ALA A 76 5.11 25.85 29.41
CA ALA A 76 5.00 27.25 29.06
C ALA A 76 5.75 28.11 30.08
N ALA A 77 6.35 29.21 29.61
CA ALA A 77 6.97 30.22 30.46
C ALA A 77 6.11 30.61 31.69
N PRO A 78 4.80 30.90 31.58
CA PRO A 78 3.96 31.20 32.75
C PRO A 78 3.87 30.05 33.76
N ALA A 79 3.72 28.80 33.31
CA ALA A 79 3.68 27.63 34.20
C ALA A 79 5.03 27.39 34.90
N MET A 80 6.14 27.71 34.22
CA MET A 80 7.48 27.68 34.82
C MET A 80 7.69 28.82 35.82
N GLU A 81 7.21 30.03 35.51
CA GLU A 81 7.29 31.20 36.39
C GLU A 81 6.51 30.95 37.68
N GLU A 82 5.26 30.46 37.59
CA GLU A 82 4.44 30.10 38.75
C GLU A 82 5.16 29.08 39.64
N ARG A 83 5.77 28.05 39.03
CA ARG A 83 6.56 27.04 39.77
C ARG A 83 7.82 27.64 40.41
N ALA A 84 8.48 28.59 39.74
CA ALA A 84 9.63 29.27 40.32
C ALA A 84 9.23 30.13 41.52
N LEU A 85 8.13 30.89 41.41
CA LEU A 85 7.58 31.70 42.49
C LEU A 85 7.18 30.85 43.69
N SER A 86 6.56 29.68 43.47
CA SER A 86 6.17 28.77 44.57
C SER A 86 7.36 28.11 45.27
N MET A 87 8.51 27.97 44.59
CA MET A 87 9.78 27.55 45.19
C MET A 87 10.53 28.69 45.90
N GLY A 88 9.96 29.91 45.94
CA GLY A 88 10.56 31.07 46.59
C GLY A 88 11.55 31.84 45.73
N PHE A 89 11.69 31.50 44.44
CA PHE A 89 12.46 32.33 43.52
C PHE A 89 11.73 33.65 43.28
N LYS A 90 12.50 34.71 43.03
CA LYS A 90 12.00 36.04 42.69
C LYS A 90 12.65 36.49 41.40
N LYS A 91 11.91 37.29 40.62
CA LYS A 91 12.45 37.91 39.43
C LYS A 91 13.54 38.91 39.83
N ILE A 92 14.74 38.75 39.29
CA ILE A 92 15.86 39.65 39.54
C ILE A 92 15.71 40.93 38.70
N ALA A 93 16.04 42.07 39.29
CA ALA A 93 16.15 43.31 38.54
C ALA A 93 17.53 43.37 37.84
N PRO A 94 17.63 43.92 36.62
CA PRO A 94 18.91 43.99 35.89
C PRO A 94 20.05 44.65 36.66
N GLU A 95 19.73 45.62 37.53
CA GLU A 95 20.65 46.33 38.42
C GLU A 95 21.26 45.45 39.52
N ASP A 96 20.59 44.37 39.91
CA ASP A 96 21.05 43.43 40.95
C ASP A 96 21.83 42.23 40.34
N ALA A 97 21.95 42.18 39.01
CA ALA A 97 22.56 41.05 38.32
C ALA A 97 24.09 41.12 38.34
N LEU A 98 24.72 40.09 38.91
CA LEU A 98 26.18 39.90 38.81
C LEU A 98 26.55 39.27 37.46
N TYR A 99 27.23 40.04 36.62
CA TYR A 99 27.73 39.55 35.33
C TYR A 99 29.13 38.96 35.48
N VAL A 100 29.27 37.68 35.13
CA VAL A 100 30.55 36.96 35.11
C VAL A 100 30.93 36.66 33.67
N ILE A 101 32.14 37.06 33.25
CA ILE A 101 32.67 36.71 31.94
C ILE A 101 33.23 35.29 32.02
N VAL A 102 32.62 34.37 31.26
CA VAL A 102 33.10 32.99 31.15
C VAL A 102 34.00 32.89 29.91
N PRO A 103 35.31 32.60 30.08
CA PRO A 103 36.23 32.43 28.96
C PRO A 103 35.74 31.33 28.01
N GLY A 104 35.68 31.61 26.70
CA GLY A 104 35.24 30.67 25.68
C GLY A 104 33.72 30.55 25.49
N TYR A 105 32.91 31.35 26.18
CA TYR A 105 31.45 31.34 25.98
C TYR A 105 31.06 32.01 24.66
N SER A 106 30.60 31.22 23.68
CA SER A 106 30.23 31.69 22.33
C SER A 106 28.86 32.38 22.25
N GLY A 107 28.24 32.74 23.38
CA GLY A 107 26.88 33.27 23.43
C GLY A 107 25.79 32.22 23.25
N ARG A 108 24.52 32.67 23.34
CA ARG A 108 23.34 31.81 23.19
C ARG A 108 23.25 31.32 21.74
N ARG A 109 23.56 30.04 21.51
CA ARG A 109 23.28 29.40 20.22
C ARG A 109 21.78 29.25 20.05
N THR A 110 21.24 29.83 18.99
CA THR A 110 19.87 29.57 18.55
C THR A 110 19.80 28.11 18.10
N MET A 111 19.24 27.23 18.94
CA MET A 111 18.93 25.87 18.51
C MET A 111 17.75 25.98 17.54
N VAL A 112 17.97 25.62 16.27
CA VAL A 112 16.88 25.41 15.32
C VAL A 112 16.14 24.15 15.77
N ALA A 113 15.07 24.33 16.53
CA ALA A 113 14.34 23.26 17.20
C ALA A 113 13.41 22.45 16.27
N ALA A 114 13.35 22.78 14.98
CA ALA A 114 12.50 22.10 14.01
C ALA A 114 13.30 21.71 12.75
N PRO A 115 13.16 20.47 12.25
CA PRO A 115 13.58 20.12 10.90
C PRO A 115 12.95 21.11 9.90
N PRO A 116 13.68 21.52 8.85
CA PRO A 116 13.12 22.36 7.79
C PRO A 116 11.82 21.72 7.25
N PRO A 117 10.71 22.47 7.13
CA PRO A 117 9.50 21.96 6.50
C PRO A 117 9.82 21.65 5.03
N GLY A 118 9.83 20.38 4.65
CA GLY A 118 10.11 19.99 3.27
C GLY A 118 10.59 18.56 3.03
N ILE A 119 11.09 17.84 4.04
CA ILE A 119 11.41 16.41 3.86
C ILE A 119 10.16 15.56 4.09
N ASN A 120 9.23 15.65 3.14
CA ASN A 120 8.31 14.56 2.91
C ASN A 120 9.18 13.39 2.43
N GLU A 121 9.55 12.50 3.34
CA GLU A 121 9.94 11.15 2.94
C GLU A 121 8.71 10.51 2.31
N THR A 122 8.47 10.83 1.03
CA THR A 122 7.72 9.98 0.14
C THR A 122 8.57 8.72 0.05
N SER A 123 8.41 7.85 1.06
CA SER A 123 8.78 6.46 0.98
C SER A 123 8.28 6.04 -0.40
N ARG A 124 9.23 5.74 -1.29
CA ARG A 124 8.92 5.16 -2.58
C ARG A 124 8.17 3.90 -2.22
N GLN A 125 6.84 3.97 -2.30
CA GLN A 125 5.96 2.86 -2.14
C GLN A 125 6.32 1.98 -3.34
N LEU A 126 7.29 1.09 -3.12
CA LEU A 126 7.75 0.08 -4.04
C LEU A 126 6.59 -0.91 -4.13
N ILE A 127 5.55 -0.51 -4.84
CA ILE A 127 4.51 -1.42 -5.29
C ILE A 127 5.25 -2.39 -6.20
N LYS A 128 5.53 -3.58 -5.63
CA LYS A 128 6.24 -4.69 -6.27
C LYS A 128 5.63 -4.89 -7.66
N SER A 129 6.45 -4.94 -8.70
CA SER A 129 6.00 -5.01 -10.11
C SER A 129 5.04 -6.18 -10.40
N VAL A 130 5.09 -7.22 -9.57
CA VAL A 130 4.20 -8.39 -9.62
C VAL A 130 2.71 -8.01 -9.53
N TYR A 131 2.36 -6.87 -8.91
CA TYR A 131 0.97 -6.38 -8.88
C TYR A 131 0.55 -5.59 -10.14
N ARG A 132 1.44 -5.41 -11.11
CA ARG A 132 1.15 -4.77 -12.41
C ARG A 132 1.08 -5.75 -13.58
N GLU A 133 1.41 -7.02 -13.37
CA GLU A 133 1.25 -8.03 -14.41
C GLU A 133 -0.23 -8.17 -14.76
N SER A 134 -0.52 -8.07 -16.05
CA SER A 134 -1.88 -8.20 -16.56
C SER A 134 -2.32 -9.65 -16.43
N LEU A 135 -3.55 -9.88 -16.00
CA LEU A 135 -4.17 -11.22 -16.00
C LEU A 135 -4.13 -11.87 -17.39
N TRP A 136 -4.03 -11.06 -18.44
CA TRP A 136 -3.81 -11.50 -19.82
C TRP A 136 -2.44 -12.15 -20.04
N ASP A 137 -1.36 -11.66 -19.44
CA ASP A 137 -0.01 -12.25 -19.61
C ASP A 137 0.05 -13.66 -19.02
N TRP A 138 -0.54 -13.86 -17.84
CA TRP A 138 -0.65 -15.19 -17.24
C TRP A 138 -1.53 -16.12 -18.10
N LEU A 139 -2.66 -15.62 -18.61
CA LEU A 139 -3.57 -16.41 -19.44
C LEU A 139 -2.89 -16.91 -20.72
N PHE A 140 -2.18 -16.03 -21.43
CA PHE A 140 -1.45 -16.42 -22.64
C PHE A 140 -0.33 -17.40 -22.32
N THR A 141 0.37 -17.21 -21.20
CA THR A 141 1.42 -18.15 -20.75
C THR A 141 0.84 -19.54 -20.46
N GLY A 142 -0.33 -19.62 -19.81
CA GLY A 142 -1.00 -20.88 -19.50
C GLY A 142 -1.59 -21.58 -20.73
N VAL A 143 -2.16 -20.84 -21.68
CA VAL A 143 -2.69 -21.43 -22.93
C VAL A 143 -1.56 -21.92 -23.83
N ASN A 144 -0.44 -21.19 -23.88
CA ASN A 144 0.69 -21.58 -24.71
C ASN A 144 1.40 -22.84 -24.16
N SER A 145 1.45 -23.01 -22.83
CA SER A 145 2.00 -24.22 -22.21
C SER A 145 1.14 -25.47 -22.44
N LEU A 146 -0.19 -25.31 -22.52
CA LEU A 146 -1.12 -26.38 -22.89
C LEU A 146 -1.00 -26.77 -24.36
N GLY A 147 -0.74 -25.80 -25.25
CA GLY A 147 -0.52 -26.05 -26.68
C GLY A 147 0.73 -26.88 -26.97
N THR A 148 1.81 -26.68 -26.20
CA THR A 148 3.05 -27.44 -26.34
C THR A 148 2.97 -28.88 -25.80
N GLY A 149 2.01 -29.17 -24.90
CA GLY A 149 1.80 -30.52 -24.36
C GLY A 149 1.08 -31.49 -25.32
N PHE A 150 0.45 -31.00 -26.39
CA PHE A 150 -0.35 -31.82 -27.31
C PHE A 150 0.34 -32.10 -28.66
N LEU A 151 1.49 -31.48 -28.94
CA LEU A 151 2.26 -31.65 -30.19
C LEU A 151 3.60 -32.38 -29.99
N GLY A 152 3.89 -32.85 -28.78
CA GLY A 152 5.15 -33.49 -28.41
C GLY A 152 4.98 -34.91 -27.89
N ASP A 153 4.34 -35.79 -28.66
CA ASP A 153 4.65 -37.22 -28.61
C ASP A 153 4.38 -37.85 -29.98
N GLY A 154 5.44 -38.32 -30.61
CA GLY A 154 5.51 -38.67 -32.01
C GLY A 154 6.96 -38.74 -32.45
N SER A 155 7.66 -39.73 -31.90
CA SER A 155 8.91 -40.33 -32.38
C SER A 155 9.04 -40.38 -33.90
#